data_AF-A0A0A9XLN7-F1
#
_entry.id   AF-A0A0A9XLN7-F1
#
_cell.length_a   1.000
_cell.length_b   1.000
_cell.length_c   1.000
_cell.angle_alpha   90.00
_cell.angle_beta   90.00
_cell.angle_gamma   90.00
#
_symmetry.space_group_name_H-M   'P 1'
#
loop_
_entity.id
_entity.type
_entity.pdbx_description
1 polymer ?
#
loop_
_entity_poly.entity_id
_entity_poly.type
_entity_poly.pdbx_seq_one_letter_code
_entity_poly.pdbx_strand_id
1 'polypeptide(L)'
;FLSLEWGLICGDGWSLLEANVVCRILGLGYALAATRYHFTNGAENMSHFLSNVACYGNEKSFGQCKAATDPSHNHDDMAGAICTPQLADLAIDFHTIQKTAYLEDRQMFFLQCAMEENCVASSGYQRKEENPGGWHLETRRLLRFTASSTNVGTAAFRPFIPKHLWQFHLCHMHYHSMEVFATFDIFSGHIKVAEGHKASFCLEDNQCHGGATPVFSCANYGDQGISVNCSDIYKHNIDCQWVDISDLLPGQYVFKVSINPEFKVPEMSFDNNAAICQMVYTGTETHLYDCQLTRP
;
A
#
# COMPACT_ATOMS: atom_id res chain seq x y z
N PHE A 1 9.62 30.99 2.17
CA PHE A 1 9.96 32.41 2.05
C PHE A 1 9.62 32.89 0.65
N LEU A 2 8.39 33.38 0.47
CA LEU A 2 8.06 34.26 -0.65
C LEU A 2 8.26 35.68 -0.11
N SER A 3 8.99 36.53 -0.83
CA SER A 3 9.04 37.99 -0.58
C SER A 3 9.37 38.50 0.84
N LEU A 4 10.25 37.83 1.60
CA LEU A 4 10.74 38.26 2.94
C LEU A 4 9.68 38.33 4.06
N GLU A 5 8.46 37.85 3.81
CA GLU A 5 7.39 37.75 4.81
C GLU A 5 7.11 36.29 5.18
N TRP A 6 6.64 36.07 6.42
CA TRP A 6 6.15 34.76 6.84
C TRP A 6 4.74 34.55 6.27
N GLY A 7 4.50 33.37 5.73
CA GLY A 7 3.20 32.95 5.21
C GLY A 7 2.80 31.58 5.74
N LEU A 8 1.56 31.19 5.49
CA LEU A 8 0.99 29.91 5.87
C LEU A 8 0.83 28.97 4.67
N ILE A 9 0.66 27.69 4.97
CA ILE A 9 0.31 26.66 4.01
C ILE A 9 -1.08 26.15 4.38
N CYS A 10 -1.97 26.14 3.39
CA CYS A 10 -3.32 25.59 3.53
C CYS A 10 -3.24 24.06 3.74
N GLY A 11 -4.09 23.55 4.62
CA GLY A 11 -4.22 22.13 4.93
C GLY A 11 -4.91 21.31 3.83
N ASP A 12 -5.53 21.96 2.84
CA ASP A 12 -6.20 21.29 1.74
C ASP A 12 -5.21 20.49 0.88
N GLY A 13 -5.50 19.19 0.72
CA GLY A 13 -4.62 18.26 0.02
C GLY A 13 -3.32 17.91 0.76
N TRP A 14 -3.08 18.47 1.96
CA TRP A 14 -1.85 18.23 2.73
C TRP A 14 -1.74 16.76 3.14
N SER A 15 -0.62 16.13 2.78
CA SER A 15 -0.36 14.70 2.99
C SER A 15 1.00 14.45 3.65
N LEU A 16 1.30 13.18 3.92
CA LEU A 16 2.61 12.75 4.43
C LEU A 16 3.75 13.14 3.48
N LEU A 17 3.49 13.28 2.17
CA LEU A 17 4.53 13.62 1.20
C LEU A 17 5.05 15.03 1.41
N GLU A 18 4.15 16.01 1.50
CA GLU A 18 4.54 17.40 1.75
C GLU A 18 5.16 17.57 3.14
N ALA A 19 4.57 16.92 4.15
CA ALA A 19 5.12 16.92 5.50
C ALA A 19 6.54 16.33 5.54
N ASN A 20 6.83 15.28 4.76
CA ASN A 20 8.14 14.65 4.71
C ASN A 20 9.20 15.59 4.12
N VAL A 21 8.84 16.35 3.08
CA VAL A 21 9.72 17.39 2.52
C VAL A 21 10.04 18.44 3.57
N VAL A 22 9.04 18.92 4.32
CA VAL A 22 9.26 19.89 5.41
C VAL A 22 10.19 19.34 6.49
N CYS A 23 9.92 18.14 7.02
CA CYS A 23 10.75 17.53 8.06
C CYS A 23 12.20 17.34 7.62
N ARG A 24 12.42 16.92 6.36
CA ARG A 24 13.76 16.72 5.81
C ARG A 24 14.53 18.02 5.63
N ILE A 25 13.89 19.07 5.10
CA ILE A 25 14.53 20.38 4.88
C ILE A 25 14.88 21.04 6.21
N LEU A 26 14.06 20.86 7.24
CA LEU A 26 14.34 21.37 8.59
C LEU A 26 15.40 20.53 9.34
N GLY A 27 15.86 19.41 8.78
CA GLY A 27 16.82 18.52 9.43
C GLY A 27 16.24 17.76 10.62
N LEU A 28 14.92 17.58 10.67
CA LEU A 28 14.19 16.90 11.76
C LEU A 28 13.90 15.41 11.48
N GLY A 29 14.39 14.89 10.36
CA GLY A 29 14.18 13.51 9.94
C GLY A 29 13.00 13.37 8.98
N TYR A 30 12.08 12.46 9.30
CA TYR A 30 10.96 12.04 8.45
C TYR A 30 9.62 12.49 9.02
N ALA A 31 8.59 12.58 8.18
CA ALA A 31 7.25 12.88 8.65
C ALA A 31 6.59 11.66 9.29
N LEU A 32 6.30 11.77 10.59
CA LEU A 32 5.46 10.82 11.33
C LEU A 32 3.97 11.09 11.07
N ALA A 33 3.59 12.36 10.90
CA ALA A 33 2.22 12.73 10.60
C ALA A 33 2.15 14.05 9.83
N ALA A 34 1.13 14.15 8.98
CA ALA A 34 0.67 15.37 8.36
C ALA A 34 -0.59 15.83 9.11
N THR A 35 -0.51 16.96 9.80
CA THR A 35 -1.63 17.48 10.61
C THR A 35 -2.34 18.59 9.87
N ARG A 36 -3.64 18.73 10.16
CA ARG A 36 -4.46 19.86 9.72
C ARG A 36 -5.07 20.49 10.95
N TYR A 37 -4.96 21.81 11.06
CA TYR A 37 -5.51 22.56 12.18
C TYR A 37 -6.47 23.60 11.68
N HIS A 38 -7.73 23.50 12.09
CA HIS A 38 -8.75 24.48 11.75
C HIS A 38 -8.59 25.71 12.64
N PHE A 39 -8.27 26.85 12.05
CA PHE A 39 -7.96 28.09 12.73
C PHE A 39 -9.16 29.04 12.62
N THR A 40 -9.99 29.08 13.65
CA THR A 40 -11.26 29.83 13.62
C THR A 40 -11.11 31.34 13.83
N ASN A 41 -9.97 31.84 14.31
CA ASN A 41 -9.76 33.27 14.60
C ASN A 41 -8.28 33.67 14.40
N GLY A 42 -7.94 34.31 13.27
CA GLY A 42 -6.65 35.00 13.08
C GLY A 42 -5.86 34.66 11.81
N ALA A 43 -6.42 33.85 10.90
CA ALA A 43 -5.88 33.69 9.54
C ALA A 43 -6.00 34.98 8.71
N GLU A 44 -6.98 35.83 9.03
CA GLU A 44 -7.34 37.05 8.30
C GLU A 44 -6.22 38.11 8.22
N ASN A 45 -5.22 38.04 9.11
CA ASN A 45 -4.10 39.00 9.17
C ASN A 45 -2.83 38.54 8.43
N MET A 46 -2.83 37.36 7.78
CA MET A 46 -1.69 36.88 6.99
C MET A 46 -1.95 37.11 5.49
N SER A 47 -1.02 37.74 4.81
CA SER A 47 -1.13 38.14 3.40
C SER A 47 -0.70 37.05 2.41
N HIS A 48 0.00 36.02 2.88
CA HIS A 48 0.66 35.03 2.03
C HIS A 48 0.24 33.59 2.38
N PHE A 49 -0.47 32.96 1.44
CA PHE A 49 -0.87 31.55 1.53
C PHE A 49 -0.35 30.76 0.34
N LEU A 50 0.17 29.57 0.61
CA LEU A 50 0.35 28.52 -0.38
C LEU A 50 -0.80 27.53 -0.22
N SER A 51 -1.49 27.22 -1.32
CA SER A 51 -2.55 26.22 -1.38
C SER A 51 -2.23 25.15 -2.41
N ASN A 52 -2.92 24.00 -2.31
CA ASN A 52 -2.75 22.87 -3.22
C ASN A 52 -1.28 22.45 -3.39
N VAL A 53 -0.54 22.41 -2.27
CA VAL A 53 0.85 21.96 -2.29
C VAL A 53 0.85 20.47 -2.59
N ALA A 54 1.57 20.09 -3.63
CA ALA A 54 1.74 18.70 -4.04
C ALA A 54 3.24 18.42 -4.25
N CYS A 55 3.76 17.56 -3.39
CA CYS A 55 5.13 17.09 -3.39
C CYS A 55 5.21 15.62 -3.80
N TYR A 56 6.36 15.20 -4.32
CA TYR A 56 6.76 13.82 -4.50
C TYR A 56 7.22 13.18 -3.17
N GLY A 57 7.71 13.98 -2.22
CA GLY A 57 8.15 13.56 -0.88
C GLY A 57 9.66 13.43 -0.71
N ASN A 58 10.45 13.65 -1.77
CA ASN A 58 11.92 13.55 -1.76
C ASN A 58 12.65 14.79 -2.29
N GLU A 59 11.91 15.88 -2.48
CA GLU A 59 12.42 17.18 -2.91
C GLU A 59 13.54 17.69 -2.01
N LYS A 60 14.52 18.37 -2.63
CA LYS A 60 15.65 18.98 -1.92
C LYS A 60 15.30 20.35 -1.36
N SER A 61 14.25 20.97 -1.87
CA SER A 61 13.72 22.23 -1.37
C SER A 61 12.21 22.29 -1.57
N PHE A 62 11.51 22.97 -0.67
CA PHE A 62 10.05 23.03 -0.69
C PHE A 62 9.51 23.74 -1.94
N GLY A 63 10.31 24.61 -2.55
CA GLY A 63 9.96 25.28 -3.81
C GLY A 63 9.99 24.37 -5.05
N GLN A 64 10.42 23.10 -4.93
CA GLN A 64 10.30 22.11 -6.00
C GLN A 64 8.92 21.46 -6.04
N CYS A 65 8.17 21.52 -4.95
CA CYS A 65 6.79 21.06 -4.92
C CYS A 65 5.92 21.99 -5.78
N LYS A 66 4.90 21.40 -6.40
CA LYS A 66 3.87 22.22 -7.05
C LYS A 66 3.07 22.92 -5.96
N ALA A 67 2.82 24.20 -6.14
CA ALA A 67 1.97 24.97 -5.23
C ALA A 67 1.22 26.03 -6.04
N ALA A 68 0.02 26.36 -5.56
CA ALA A 68 -0.76 27.48 -6.05
C ALA A 68 -0.82 28.58 -4.99
N THR A 69 -1.08 29.80 -5.44
CA THR A 69 -1.48 30.90 -4.57
C THR A 69 -2.91 31.24 -4.94
N ASP A 70 -3.87 30.86 -4.09
CA ASP A 70 -5.27 31.19 -4.29
C ASP A 70 -5.77 32.13 -3.19
N PRO A 71 -5.89 33.43 -3.48
CA PRO A 71 -6.41 34.41 -2.52
C PRO A 71 -7.93 34.33 -2.31
N SER A 72 -8.64 33.53 -3.12
CA SER A 72 -10.10 33.34 -3.02
C SER A 72 -10.51 32.08 -2.25
N HIS A 73 -9.55 31.20 -1.97
CA HIS A 73 -9.79 29.98 -1.19
C HIS A 73 -10.00 30.32 0.28
N ASN A 74 -10.90 29.60 0.94
CA ASN A 74 -11.04 29.70 2.39
C ASN A 74 -9.87 28.94 3.04
N HIS A 75 -9.02 29.64 3.78
CA HIS A 75 -7.78 29.08 4.37
C HIS A 75 -7.98 28.74 5.85
N ASP A 76 -9.15 28.20 6.19
CA ASP A 76 -9.49 27.87 7.57
C ASP A 76 -8.66 26.70 8.12
N ASP A 77 -8.14 25.84 7.25
CA ASP A 77 -7.28 24.72 7.63
C ASP A 77 -5.80 25.03 7.34
N MET A 78 -4.94 24.82 8.33
CA MET A 78 -3.50 25.02 8.23
C MET A 78 -2.78 23.69 8.26
N ALA A 79 -1.81 23.55 7.36
CA ALA A 79 -0.91 22.42 7.32
C ALA A 79 0.08 22.44 8.49
N GLY A 80 0.29 21.28 9.10
CA GLY A 80 1.34 21.03 10.08
C GLY A 80 2.03 19.69 9.84
N ALA A 81 3.17 19.49 10.49
CA ALA A 81 3.95 18.27 10.39
C ALA A 81 4.46 17.84 11.77
N ILE A 82 4.43 16.54 12.04
CA ILE A 82 5.12 15.93 13.18
C ILE A 82 6.29 15.14 12.62
N CYS A 83 7.51 15.48 13.07
CA CYS A 83 8.74 14.87 12.57
C CYS A 83 9.32 13.86 13.56
N THR A 84 10.03 12.87 13.03
CA THR A 84 10.75 11.85 13.80
C THR A 84 12.11 11.54 13.17
N PRO A 85 13.18 11.32 13.95
CA PRO A 85 14.49 10.96 13.41
C PRO A 85 14.55 9.54 12.84
N GLN A 86 13.64 8.65 13.28
CA GLN A 86 13.61 7.23 12.89
C GLN A 86 12.22 6.86 12.40
N LEU A 87 12.17 6.05 11.36
CA LEU A 87 10.92 5.60 10.74
C LEU A 87 11.15 4.26 10.01
N ALA A 88 10.07 3.55 9.70
CA ALA A 88 10.12 2.33 8.90
C ALA A 88 10.30 2.66 7.41
N ASP A 89 10.76 1.68 6.63
CA ASP A 89 10.88 1.75 5.16
C ASP A 89 10.69 0.34 4.63
N LEU A 90 9.58 0.07 3.96
CA LEU A 90 9.26 -1.25 3.45
C LEU A 90 9.70 -1.39 1.99
N ALA A 91 10.51 -2.41 1.74
CA ALA A 91 10.95 -2.78 0.40
C ALA A 91 10.29 -4.09 -0.02
N ILE A 92 9.64 -4.10 -1.17
CA ILE A 92 9.15 -5.35 -1.78
C ILE A 92 10.31 -6.16 -2.36
N ASP A 93 10.32 -7.48 -2.15
CA ASP A 93 11.20 -8.38 -2.88
C ASP A 93 10.56 -8.87 -4.19
N PHE A 94 10.86 -8.15 -5.29
CA PHE A 94 10.38 -8.54 -6.61
C PHE A 94 10.96 -9.85 -7.13
N HIS A 95 12.14 -10.29 -6.65
CA HIS A 95 12.72 -11.56 -7.09
C HIS A 95 11.89 -12.74 -6.56
N THR A 96 11.39 -12.63 -5.34
CA THR A 96 10.51 -13.64 -4.75
C THR A 96 9.19 -13.74 -5.54
N ILE A 97 8.60 -12.61 -5.93
CA ILE A 97 7.43 -12.57 -6.80
C ILE A 97 7.72 -13.31 -8.11
N GLN A 98 8.80 -12.95 -8.80
CA GLN A 98 9.16 -13.51 -10.10
C GLN A 98 9.39 -15.03 -10.05
N LYS A 99 10.03 -15.52 -8.98
CA LYS A 99 10.38 -16.95 -8.82
C LYS A 99 9.22 -17.83 -8.42
N THR A 100 8.23 -17.27 -7.73
CA THR A 100 7.14 -18.04 -7.11
C THR A 100 5.81 -17.86 -7.84
N ALA A 101 5.78 -17.10 -8.94
CA ALA A 101 4.58 -16.89 -9.72
C ALA A 101 4.18 -18.15 -10.50
N TYR A 102 2.92 -18.57 -10.40
CA TYR A 102 2.35 -19.67 -11.20
C TYR A 102 0.83 -19.54 -11.33
N LEU A 103 0.26 -20.31 -12.24
CA LEU A 103 -1.19 -20.39 -12.45
C LEU A 103 -1.79 -21.58 -11.68
N GLU A 104 -2.92 -21.35 -11.02
CA GLU A 104 -3.77 -22.40 -10.46
C GLU A 104 -5.21 -22.22 -10.95
N ASP A 105 -5.78 -23.26 -11.54
CA ASP A 105 -7.22 -23.34 -11.78
C ASP A 105 -7.89 -23.97 -10.55
N ARG A 106 -8.74 -23.20 -9.86
CA ARG A 106 -9.37 -23.62 -8.60
C ARG A 106 -10.89 -23.51 -8.68
N GLN A 107 -11.58 -24.56 -8.25
CA GLN A 107 -13.04 -24.55 -8.18
C GLN A 107 -13.52 -23.54 -7.13
N MET A 108 -14.59 -22.81 -7.45
CA MET A 108 -15.18 -21.81 -6.57
C MET A 108 -15.68 -22.39 -5.24
N PHE A 109 -15.99 -23.69 -5.20
CA PHE A 109 -16.28 -24.39 -3.94
C PHE A 109 -15.18 -24.20 -2.89
N PHE A 110 -13.90 -24.19 -3.29
CA PHE A 110 -12.75 -24.02 -2.41
C PHE A 110 -12.34 -22.55 -2.20
N LEU A 111 -13.08 -21.60 -2.77
CA LEU A 111 -12.80 -20.17 -2.69
C LEU A 111 -13.80 -19.41 -1.80
N GLN A 112 -14.66 -20.10 -1.05
CA GLN A 112 -15.73 -19.48 -0.27
C GLN A 112 -15.22 -18.38 0.68
N CYS A 113 -14.19 -18.69 1.46
CA CYS A 113 -13.54 -17.73 2.35
C CYS A 113 -12.96 -16.54 1.60
N ALA A 114 -12.18 -16.79 0.55
CA ALA A 114 -11.61 -15.74 -0.27
C ALA A 114 -12.69 -14.89 -0.96
N MET A 115 -13.85 -15.47 -1.27
CA MET A 115 -14.98 -14.75 -1.83
C MET A 115 -15.67 -13.84 -0.80
N GLU A 116 -15.77 -14.26 0.46
CA GLU A 116 -16.27 -13.40 1.56
C GLU A 116 -15.37 -12.17 1.77
N GLU A 117 -14.09 -12.30 1.44
CA GLU A 117 -13.08 -11.25 1.52
C GLU A 117 -12.85 -10.45 0.23
N ASN A 118 -13.73 -10.61 -0.77
CA ASN A 118 -13.65 -9.92 -2.05
C ASN A 118 -12.43 -10.25 -2.94
N CYS A 119 -11.77 -11.39 -2.75
CA CYS A 119 -10.51 -11.72 -3.43
C CYS A 119 -10.66 -12.41 -4.81
N VAL A 120 -11.86 -12.44 -5.39
CA VAL A 120 -12.13 -13.03 -6.71
C VAL A 120 -12.57 -11.91 -7.66
N ALA A 121 -12.37 -12.05 -8.96
CA ALA A 121 -12.83 -11.03 -9.91
C ALA A 121 -14.36 -10.87 -9.84
N SER A 122 -14.87 -9.69 -10.20
CA SER A 122 -16.31 -9.36 -10.18
C SER A 122 -17.18 -10.35 -10.96
N SER A 123 -16.67 -10.91 -12.06
CA SER A 123 -17.34 -11.97 -12.83
C SER A 123 -17.59 -13.24 -12.02
N GLY A 124 -16.73 -13.58 -11.06
CA GLY A 124 -16.95 -14.71 -10.15
C GLY A 124 -18.18 -14.51 -9.27
N TYR A 125 -18.43 -13.30 -8.78
CA TYR A 125 -19.64 -12.99 -8.02
C TYR A 125 -20.89 -13.00 -8.89
N GLN A 126 -20.81 -12.46 -10.10
CA GLN A 126 -21.90 -12.52 -11.08
C GLN A 126 -22.30 -13.98 -11.37
N ARG A 127 -21.33 -14.89 -11.54
CA ARG A 127 -21.63 -16.31 -11.74
C ARG A 127 -22.34 -16.97 -10.57
N LYS A 128 -22.01 -16.56 -9.34
CA LYS A 128 -22.72 -17.04 -8.13
C LYS A 128 -24.20 -16.62 -8.14
N GLU A 129 -24.50 -15.43 -8.63
CA GLU A 129 -25.87 -14.91 -8.76
C GLU A 129 -26.63 -15.55 -9.94
N GLU A 130 -25.98 -15.71 -11.09
CA GLU A 130 -26.56 -16.26 -12.32
C GLU A 130 -26.81 -17.77 -12.23
N ASN A 131 -25.96 -18.51 -11.51
CA ASN A 131 -26.03 -19.97 -11.39
C ASN A 131 -25.95 -20.45 -9.92
N PRO A 132 -26.97 -20.18 -9.08
CA PRO A 132 -26.93 -20.50 -7.65
C PRO A 132 -26.74 -21.99 -7.35
N GLY A 133 -27.19 -22.86 -8.26
CA GLY A 133 -27.10 -24.31 -8.10
C GLY A 133 -25.80 -24.94 -8.60
N GLY A 134 -24.96 -24.20 -9.35
CA GLY A 134 -23.79 -24.76 -10.03
C GLY A 134 -22.50 -23.94 -9.92
N TRP A 135 -22.56 -22.70 -9.42
CA TRP A 135 -21.39 -21.81 -9.33
C TRP A 135 -20.19 -22.45 -8.63
N HIS A 136 -20.43 -23.27 -7.61
CA HIS A 136 -19.39 -23.94 -6.83
C HIS A 136 -18.53 -24.92 -7.67
N LEU A 137 -19.07 -25.42 -8.79
CA LEU A 137 -18.35 -26.29 -9.73
C LEU A 137 -17.56 -25.50 -10.78
N GLU A 138 -17.84 -24.21 -10.95
CA GLU A 138 -17.08 -23.35 -11.86
C GLU A 138 -15.65 -23.14 -11.35
N THR A 139 -14.73 -22.94 -12.27
CA THR A 139 -13.30 -22.76 -11.97
C THR A 139 -12.89 -21.33 -12.22
N ARG A 140 -11.99 -20.83 -11.36
CA ARG A 140 -11.31 -19.55 -11.51
C ARG A 140 -9.83 -19.81 -11.75
N ARG A 141 -9.23 -19.02 -12.63
CA ARG A 141 -7.80 -19.05 -12.90
C ARG A 141 -7.09 -17.98 -12.09
N LEU A 142 -6.21 -18.42 -11.21
CA LEU A 142 -5.54 -17.57 -10.24
C LEU A 142 -4.05 -17.47 -10.58
N LEU A 143 -3.56 -16.25 -10.78
CA LEU A 143 -2.13 -15.96 -10.79
C LEU A 143 -1.65 -15.83 -9.35
N ARG A 144 -1.05 -16.89 -8.81
CA ARG A 144 -0.47 -16.92 -7.46
C ARG A 144 0.97 -16.50 -7.47
N PHE A 145 1.44 -15.91 -6.38
CA PHE A 145 2.82 -15.46 -6.18
C PHE A 145 3.09 -15.22 -4.69
N THR A 146 4.33 -15.28 -4.24
CA THR A 146 4.70 -14.87 -2.88
C THR A 146 5.02 -13.38 -2.87
N ALA A 147 4.42 -12.64 -1.94
CA ALA A 147 4.81 -11.26 -1.65
C ALA A 147 5.63 -11.26 -0.35
N SER A 148 6.81 -10.65 -0.41
CA SER A 148 7.63 -10.41 0.77
C SER A 148 7.97 -8.93 0.85
N SER A 149 7.76 -8.34 2.02
CA SER A 149 8.11 -6.96 2.35
C SER A 149 9.09 -6.93 3.52
N THR A 150 10.29 -6.42 3.28
CA THR A 150 11.33 -6.26 4.30
C THR A 150 11.32 -4.84 4.83
N ASN A 151 11.36 -4.66 6.15
CA ASN A 151 11.60 -3.35 6.75
C ASN A 151 13.10 -3.03 6.73
N VAL A 152 13.52 -2.23 5.76
CA VAL A 152 14.89 -1.71 5.59
C VAL A 152 15.11 -0.36 6.28
N GLY A 153 14.11 0.10 7.03
CA GLY A 153 14.14 1.37 7.75
C GLY A 153 14.93 1.31 9.05
N THR A 154 14.68 2.30 9.92
CA THR A 154 15.39 2.48 11.20
C THR A 154 14.50 2.33 12.42
N ALA A 155 13.20 2.16 12.23
CA ALA A 155 12.22 1.85 13.26
C ALA A 155 11.24 0.77 12.78
N ALA A 156 10.52 0.17 13.72
CA ALA A 156 9.49 -0.83 13.40
C ALA A 156 8.33 -0.21 12.60
N PHE A 157 7.88 -0.93 11.57
CA PHE A 157 6.63 -0.62 10.89
C PHE A 157 5.45 -1.03 11.78
N ARG A 158 4.42 -0.19 11.89
CA ARG A 158 3.25 -0.47 12.73
C ARG A 158 1.96 -0.13 11.98
N PRO A 159 0.88 -0.91 12.18
CA PRO A 159 -0.41 -0.62 11.58
C PRO A 159 -0.98 0.70 12.10
N PHE A 160 -1.71 1.42 11.25
CA PHE A 160 -2.35 2.68 11.63
C PHE A 160 -3.61 2.48 12.49
N ILE A 161 -4.30 1.33 12.34
CA ILE A 161 -5.52 1.05 13.09
C ILE A 161 -5.14 0.66 14.53
N PRO A 162 -5.71 1.33 15.55
CA PRO A 162 -5.53 0.94 16.94
C PRO A 162 -5.96 -0.51 17.21
N LYS A 163 -5.22 -1.22 18.07
CA LYS A 163 -5.42 -2.65 18.37
C LYS A 163 -6.85 -3.04 18.76
N HIS A 164 -7.57 -2.15 19.44
CA HIS A 164 -8.95 -2.39 19.86
C HIS A 164 -9.97 -2.35 18.72
N LEU A 165 -9.59 -1.88 17.53
CA LEU A 165 -10.41 -1.83 16.32
C LEU A 165 -10.05 -2.95 15.32
N TRP A 166 -9.08 -3.80 15.64
CA TRP A 166 -8.72 -4.92 14.78
C TRP A 166 -9.87 -5.91 14.67
N GLN A 167 -10.12 -6.39 13.45
CA GLN A 167 -11.20 -7.32 13.16
C GLN A 167 -10.67 -8.75 13.09
N PHE A 168 -11.29 -9.69 13.80
CA PHE A 168 -10.94 -11.10 13.69
C PHE A 168 -11.59 -11.72 12.47
N HIS A 169 -10.86 -12.57 11.76
CA HIS A 169 -11.42 -13.26 10.61
C HIS A 169 -11.33 -14.77 10.75
N LEU A 170 -12.49 -15.40 10.60
CA LEU A 170 -12.68 -16.82 10.90
C LEU A 170 -11.91 -17.72 9.92
N CYS A 171 -11.79 -17.31 8.66
CA CYS A 171 -11.09 -18.12 7.66
C CYS A 171 -9.57 -18.18 7.89
N HIS A 172 -8.99 -17.14 8.51
CA HIS A 172 -7.55 -17.02 8.72
C HIS A 172 -7.13 -17.17 10.18
N MET A 173 -8.10 -17.23 11.10
CA MET A 173 -7.92 -17.46 12.53
C MET A 173 -6.98 -16.46 13.21
N HIS A 174 -6.93 -15.22 12.71
CA HIS A 174 -6.18 -14.12 13.31
C HIS A 174 -6.88 -12.77 13.10
N TYR A 175 -6.34 -11.73 13.74
CA TYR A 175 -6.84 -10.37 13.66
C TYR A 175 -6.18 -9.58 12.54
N HIS A 176 -6.95 -8.75 11.85
CA HIS A 176 -6.46 -7.87 10.80
C HIS A 176 -6.28 -6.47 11.36
N SER A 177 -5.07 -5.96 11.17
CA SER A 177 -4.69 -4.63 11.63
C SER A 177 -4.88 -3.55 10.55
N MET A 178 -5.17 -3.94 9.32
CA MET A 178 -5.44 -3.07 8.18
C MET A 178 -6.38 -3.77 7.18
N GLU A 179 -7.29 -3.02 6.54
CA GLU A 179 -8.24 -3.57 5.55
C GLU A 179 -7.60 -3.77 4.16
N VAL A 180 -6.81 -2.80 3.69
CA VAL A 180 -6.04 -2.88 2.44
C VAL A 180 -4.62 -2.39 2.71
N PHE A 181 -3.65 -3.30 2.66
CA PHE A 181 -2.24 -2.97 2.81
C PHE A 181 -1.41 -3.29 1.55
N ALA A 182 -1.87 -4.21 0.70
CA ALA A 182 -1.28 -4.43 -0.61
C ALA A 182 -2.33 -4.61 -1.70
N THR A 183 -2.03 -4.06 -2.88
CA THR A 183 -2.83 -4.23 -4.10
C THR A 183 -2.01 -4.94 -5.17
N PHE A 184 -2.70 -5.73 -5.97
CA PHE A 184 -2.14 -6.57 -7.02
C PHE A 184 -2.88 -6.25 -8.32
N ASP A 185 -2.24 -5.53 -9.22
CA ASP A 185 -2.90 -4.98 -10.39
C ASP A 185 -2.26 -5.54 -11.66
N ILE A 186 -3.09 -5.86 -12.66
CA ILE A 186 -2.61 -6.19 -14.01
C ILE A 186 -3.09 -5.10 -14.96
N PHE A 187 -2.17 -4.57 -15.77
CA PHE A 187 -2.42 -3.52 -16.74
C PHE A 187 -2.20 -4.00 -18.17
N SER A 188 -3.06 -3.52 -19.07
CA SER A 188 -2.84 -3.54 -20.52
C SER A 188 -2.61 -2.10 -20.98
N GLY A 189 -1.35 -1.74 -21.22
CA GLY A 189 -0.96 -0.34 -21.39
C GLY A 189 -1.18 0.45 -20.12
N HIS A 190 -2.07 1.46 -20.15
CA HIS A 190 -2.42 2.29 -18.98
C HIS A 190 -3.74 1.88 -18.32
N ILE A 191 -4.42 0.85 -18.85
CA ILE A 191 -5.73 0.43 -18.37
C ILE A 191 -5.54 -0.76 -17.43
N LYS A 192 -6.06 -0.64 -16.21
CA LYS A 192 -6.16 -1.78 -15.29
C LYS A 192 -7.20 -2.78 -15.81
N VAL A 193 -6.79 -4.02 -16.02
CA VAL A 193 -7.61 -5.10 -16.60
C VAL A 193 -7.91 -6.23 -15.62
N ALA A 194 -7.12 -6.36 -14.55
CA ALA A 194 -7.42 -7.23 -13.43
C ALA A 194 -6.95 -6.55 -12.16
N GLU A 195 -7.62 -6.85 -11.06
CA GLU A 195 -7.20 -6.45 -9.74
C GLU A 195 -7.38 -7.62 -8.78
N GLY A 196 -6.48 -7.66 -7.81
CA GLY A 196 -6.57 -8.45 -6.61
C GLY A 196 -6.06 -7.60 -5.47
N HIS A 197 -6.37 -8.03 -4.27
CA HIS A 197 -5.84 -7.44 -3.06
C HIS A 197 -5.63 -8.57 -2.09
N LYS A 198 -4.68 -8.35 -1.20
CA LYS A 198 -4.64 -9.13 -0.01
C LYS A 198 -5.62 -8.49 0.97
N ALA A 199 -6.80 -9.07 1.06
CA ALA A 199 -7.67 -8.80 2.19
C ALA A 199 -6.94 -9.25 3.45
N SER A 200 -7.30 -8.67 4.59
CA SER A 200 -7.10 -9.41 5.83
C SER A 200 -5.64 -9.57 6.27
N PHE A 201 -4.98 -8.43 6.51
CA PHE A 201 -3.55 -8.38 6.78
C PHE A 201 -3.18 -8.55 8.27
N CYS A 202 -2.29 -9.51 8.50
CA CYS A 202 -1.45 -9.67 9.67
C CYS A 202 -0.04 -9.11 9.39
N LEU A 203 0.50 -8.25 10.25
CA LEU A 203 1.89 -7.79 10.14
C LEU A 203 2.74 -8.53 11.18
N GLU A 204 3.66 -9.39 10.75
CA GLU A 204 4.53 -10.14 11.65
C GLU A 204 5.95 -10.37 11.10
N ASP A 205 6.86 -10.76 12.00
CA ASP A 205 8.25 -11.03 11.66
C ASP A 205 8.45 -12.50 11.25
N ASN A 206 8.20 -12.83 9.98
CA ASN A 206 8.38 -14.22 9.49
C ASN A 206 9.85 -14.61 9.32
N GLN A 207 10.67 -13.70 8.82
CA GLN A 207 12.10 -13.94 8.60
C GLN A 207 12.92 -12.69 8.88
N CYS A 208 13.97 -12.81 9.69
CA CYS A 208 14.87 -11.70 10.03
C CYS A 208 16.29 -11.93 9.52
N HIS A 209 16.95 -10.86 9.12
CA HIS A 209 18.31 -10.85 8.58
C HIS A 209 19.26 -10.06 9.48
N GLY A 210 20.57 -10.26 9.30
CA GLY A 210 21.60 -9.48 10.01
C GLY A 210 21.61 -9.67 11.53
N GLY A 211 21.06 -10.79 12.03
CA GLY A 211 20.96 -11.06 13.47
C GLY A 211 19.83 -10.29 14.18
N ALA A 212 18.91 -9.67 13.43
CA ALA A 212 17.72 -9.06 14.00
C ALA A 212 16.82 -10.10 14.68
N THR A 213 16.24 -9.71 15.82
CA THR A 213 15.35 -10.56 16.62
C THR A 213 13.90 -10.27 16.23
N PRO A 214 13.09 -11.29 15.91
CA PRO A 214 11.65 -11.10 15.67
C PRO A 214 10.94 -10.67 16.95
N VAL A 215 10.02 -9.71 16.83
CA VAL A 215 9.23 -9.14 17.94
C VAL A 215 7.74 -9.32 17.72
N PHE A 216 7.27 -9.10 16.49
CA PHE A 216 5.84 -9.10 16.16
C PHE A 216 5.36 -10.48 15.74
N SER A 217 4.17 -10.85 16.22
CA SER A 217 3.51 -12.10 15.87
C SER A 217 2.01 -11.95 15.98
N CYS A 218 1.29 -12.42 14.97
CA CYS A 218 -0.18 -12.35 14.97
C CYS A 218 -0.83 -13.45 15.80
N ALA A 219 -0.09 -14.51 16.12
CA ALA A 219 -0.57 -15.59 16.97
C ALA A 219 -0.98 -15.07 18.36
N ASN A 220 -2.03 -15.66 18.94
CA ASN A 220 -2.49 -15.37 20.31
C ASN A 220 -2.80 -13.88 20.58
N TYR A 221 -3.32 -13.15 19.57
CA TYR A 221 -3.61 -11.72 19.68
C TYR A 221 -2.36 -10.89 20.04
N GLY A 222 -1.20 -11.32 19.56
CA GLY A 222 0.06 -10.60 19.71
C GLY A 222 0.05 -9.24 19.00
N ASP A 223 1.07 -8.44 19.30
CA ASP A 223 1.25 -7.16 18.63
C ASP A 223 1.73 -7.38 17.19
N GLN A 224 1.28 -6.49 16.31
CA GLN A 224 1.55 -6.55 14.88
C GLN A 224 2.46 -5.41 14.45
N GLY A 225 3.32 -5.71 13.49
CA GLY A 225 4.31 -4.81 12.94
C GLY A 225 5.41 -5.59 12.22
N ILE A 226 6.38 -4.86 11.67
CA ILE A 226 7.56 -5.46 11.05
C ILE A 226 8.79 -4.82 11.67
N SER A 227 9.59 -5.61 12.37
CA SER A 227 10.83 -5.19 13.00
C SER A 227 11.88 -4.81 11.96
N VAL A 228 12.83 -3.96 12.35
CA VAL A 228 13.94 -3.57 11.47
C VAL A 228 14.73 -4.81 11.04
N ASN A 229 15.02 -4.92 9.73
CA ASN A 229 15.65 -6.07 9.08
C ASN A 229 14.85 -7.39 9.15
N CYS A 230 13.57 -7.33 9.50
CA CYS A 230 12.65 -8.45 9.38
C CYS A 230 11.73 -8.27 8.17
N SER A 231 11.19 -9.39 7.70
CA SER A 231 10.30 -9.45 6.56
C SER A 231 9.00 -10.13 6.94
N ASP A 232 7.92 -9.56 6.44
CA ASP A 232 6.61 -10.18 6.39
C ASP A 232 6.47 -10.90 5.04
N ILE A 233 6.06 -12.16 5.06
CA ILE A 233 6.10 -13.07 3.92
C ILE A 233 4.73 -13.73 3.75
N TYR A 234 3.98 -13.24 2.78
CA TYR A 234 2.76 -13.85 2.31
C TYR A 234 3.02 -14.82 1.18
N LYS A 235 3.09 -16.10 1.54
CA LYS A 235 3.38 -17.19 0.60
C LYS A 235 2.25 -17.39 -0.42
N HIS A 236 2.67 -17.78 -1.63
CA HIS A 236 1.80 -18.06 -2.79
C HIS A 236 0.64 -19.03 -2.52
N ASN A 237 0.73 -19.87 -1.49
CA ASN A 237 -0.25 -20.89 -1.15
C ASN A 237 -1.34 -20.42 -0.17
N ILE A 238 -1.28 -19.17 0.32
CA ILE A 238 -2.27 -18.61 1.25
C ILE A 238 -3.47 -18.07 0.45
N ASP A 239 -4.64 -18.01 1.08
CA ASP A 239 -5.83 -17.37 0.50
C ASP A 239 -5.62 -15.87 0.23
N CYS A 240 -6.28 -15.37 -0.82
CA CYS A 240 -6.15 -14.01 -1.34
C CYS A 240 -4.75 -13.61 -1.82
N GLN A 241 -3.81 -14.56 -1.92
CA GLN A 241 -2.47 -14.32 -2.43
C GLN A 241 -2.40 -14.60 -3.95
N TRP A 242 -3.23 -13.88 -4.71
CA TRP A 242 -3.32 -14.00 -6.16
C TRP A 242 -3.97 -12.78 -6.83
N VAL A 243 -3.92 -12.75 -8.16
CA VAL A 243 -4.88 -12.01 -8.99
C VAL A 243 -5.74 -13.03 -9.75
N ASP A 244 -7.07 -12.85 -9.72
CA ASP A 244 -7.96 -13.65 -10.56
C ASP A 244 -7.88 -13.14 -12.00
N ILE A 245 -7.36 -14.01 -12.89
CA ILE A 245 -7.15 -13.70 -14.30
C ILE A 245 -8.08 -14.50 -15.22
N SER A 246 -9.18 -15.02 -14.68
CA SER A 246 -10.13 -15.85 -15.45
C SER A 246 -10.68 -15.14 -16.69
N ASP A 247 -10.80 -13.82 -16.63
CA ASP A 247 -11.37 -13.00 -17.70
C ASP A 247 -10.31 -12.45 -18.67
N LEU A 248 -9.03 -12.75 -18.43
CA LEU A 248 -7.93 -12.27 -19.27
C LEU A 248 -7.77 -13.19 -20.48
N LEU A 249 -7.55 -12.57 -21.63
CA LEU A 249 -7.12 -13.27 -22.84
C LEU A 249 -5.60 -13.47 -22.85
N PRO A 250 -5.07 -14.44 -23.61
CA PRO A 250 -3.63 -14.53 -23.83
C PRO A 250 -3.06 -13.22 -24.40
N GLY A 251 -1.93 -12.76 -23.88
CA GLY A 251 -1.37 -11.46 -24.24
C GLY A 251 -0.16 -11.07 -23.39
N GLN A 252 0.27 -9.82 -23.61
CA GLN A 252 1.31 -9.16 -22.82
C GLN A 252 0.67 -8.11 -21.93
N TYR A 253 1.11 -8.07 -20.68
CA TYR A 253 0.58 -7.24 -19.62
C TYR A 253 1.71 -6.70 -18.74
N VAL A 254 1.39 -5.74 -17.88
CA VAL A 254 2.25 -5.30 -16.78
C VAL A 254 1.60 -5.74 -15.48
N PHE A 255 2.32 -6.53 -14.69
CA PHE A 255 1.91 -6.93 -13.35
C PHE A 255 2.54 -6.00 -12.32
N LYS A 256 1.73 -5.46 -11.40
CA LYS A 256 2.15 -4.54 -10.35
C LYS A 256 1.73 -5.08 -8.99
N VAL A 257 2.65 -5.09 -8.04
CA VAL A 257 2.36 -5.32 -6.62
C VAL A 257 2.77 -4.07 -5.87
N SER A 258 1.87 -3.50 -5.08
CA SER A 258 2.11 -2.32 -4.26
C SER A 258 1.79 -2.61 -2.80
N ILE A 259 2.63 -2.14 -1.87
CA ILE A 259 2.38 -2.13 -0.42
C ILE A 259 2.20 -0.69 0.06
N ASN A 260 1.37 -0.49 1.09
CA ASN A 260 0.97 0.84 1.57
C ASN A 260 0.62 1.83 0.43
N PRO A 261 -0.23 1.44 -0.54
CA PRO A 261 -0.41 2.21 -1.78
C PRO A 261 -1.05 3.58 -1.58
N GLU A 262 -1.77 3.78 -0.49
CA GLU A 262 -2.43 5.04 -0.14
C GLU A 262 -1.59 5.93 0.78
N PHE A 263 -0.34 5.54 1.10
CA PHE A 263 0.52 6.27 2.03
C PHE A 263 -0.14 6.48 3.40
N LYS A 264 -0.90 5.48 3.89
CA LYS A 264 -1.64 5.55 5.17
C LYS A 264 -0.70 5.45 6.37
N VAL A 265 0.39 4.70 6.22
CA VAL A 265 1.43 4.56 7.24
C VAL A 265 2.66 5.36 6.82
N PRO A 266 3.27 6.16 7.70
CA PRO A 266 4.47 6.93 7.40
C PRO A 266 5.69 6.03 7.21
N GLU A 267 6.46 6.28 6.15
CA GLU A 267 7.71 5.59 5.83
C GLU A 267 8.81 6.60 5.45
N MET A 268 10.08 6.19 5.53
CA MET A 268 11.22 7.04 5.18
C MET A 268 11.20 7.42 3.69
N SER A 269 10.76 6.47 2.86
CA SER A 269 10.60 6.56 1.41
C SER A 269 9.40 5.71 1.00
N PHE A 270 8.86 5.97 -0.18
CA PHE A 270 7.83 5.12 -0.81
C PHE A 270 8.27 4.61 -2.19
N ASP A 271 9.51 4.89 -2.60
CA ASP A 271 10.00 4.65 -3.97
C ASP A 271 10.28 3.14 -4.25
N ASN A 272 10.22 2.33 -3.20
CA ASN A 272 10.46 0.87 -3.14
C ASN A 272 9.23 0.08 -2.65
N ASN A 273 8.10 0.77 -2.47
CA ASN A 273 6.84 0.19 -2.01
C ASN A 273 6.07 -0.54 -3.12
N ALA A 274 6.57 -0.57 -4.34
CA ALA A 274 5.95 -1.35 -5.40
C ALA A 274 6.99 -2.05 -6.28
N ALA A 275 6.54 -3.13 -6.92
CA ALA A 275 7.27 -3.83 -7.95
C ALA A 275 6.41 -3.92 -9.21
N ILE A 276 6.98 -3.58 -10.36
CA ILE A 276 6.34 -3.79 -11.67
C ILE A 276 7.15 -4.82 -12.45
N CYS A 277 6.46 -5.76 -13.09
CA CYS A 277 7.03 -6.82 -13.92
C CYS A 277 6.31 -6.86 -15.26
N GLN A 278 7.05 -7.17 -16.34
CA GLN A 278 6.43 -7.60 -17.58
C GLN A 278 5.82 -8.98 -17.39
N MET A 279 4.60 -9.16 -17.89
CA MET A 279 3.84 -10.40 -17.76
C MET A 279 3.45 -10.90 -19.15
N VAL A 280 3.84 -12.13 -19.48
CA VAL A 280 3.33 -12.84 -20.65
C VAL A 280 2.36 -13.91 -20.15
N TYR A 281 1.18 -13.98 -20.76
CA TYR A 281 0.18 -15.00 -20.48
C TYR A 281 -0.23 -15.70 -21.78
N THR A 282 -0.05 -17.01 -21.85
CA THR A 282 -0.27 -17.81 -23.06
C THR A 282 -1.63 -18.51 -23.08
N GLY A 283 -2.42 -18.39 -22.00
CA GLY A 283 -3.63 -19.18 -21.80
C GLY A 283 -3.38 -20.53 -21.10
N THR A 284 -2.14 -20.96 -20.94
CA THR A 284 -1.79 -22.17 -20.16
C THR A 284 -0.65 -21.92 -19.18
N GLU A 285 0.22 -20.96 -19.50
CA GLU A 285 1.38 -20.60 -18.69
C GLU A 285 1.46 -19.08 -18.55
N THR A 286 2.20 -18.64 -17.55
CA THR A 286 2.54 -17.24 -17.40
C THR A 286 3.97 -17.08 -16.90
N HIS A 287 4.62 -16.01 -17.34
CA HIS A 287 5.95 -15.65 -16.93
C HIS A 287 6.00 -14.18 -16.58
N LEU A 288 6.55 -13.89 -15.39
CA LEU A 288 6.92 -12.56 -14.96
C LEU A 288 8.42 -12.37 -15.20
N TYR A 289 8.82 -11.23 -15.75
CA TYR A 289 10.22 -10.89 -16.04
C TYR A 289 10.41 -9.37 -16.07
N ASP A 290 11.67 -8.92 -16.19
CA ASP A 290 12.06 -7.50 -16.19
C ASP A 290 11.40 -6.71 -15.04
N CYS A 291 11.42 -7.31 -13.85
CA CYS A 291 10.86 -6.71 -12.66
C CYS A 291 11.74 -5.58 -12.13
N GLN A 292 11.14 -4.49 -11.68
CA GLN A 292 11.83 -3.36 -11.05
C GLN A 292 11.02 -2.75 -9.92
N LEU A 293 11.74 -2.19 -8.94
CA LEU A 293 11.13 -1.40 -7.88
C LEU A 293 10.62 -0.07 -8.43
N THR A 294 9.48 0.35 -7.91
CA THR A 294 8.83 1.61 -8.23
C THR A 294 7.99 2.06 -7.04
N ARG A 295 7.40 3.23 -7.20
CA ARG A 295 6.37 3.73 -6.30
C ARG A 295 4.99 3.10 -6.58
N PRO A 296 4.14 2.96 -5.55
CA PRO A 296 2.76 2.49 -5.67
C PRO A 296 1.87 3.21 -6.68
#